data_AF-A0A928EPY4-F1
#
_entry.id   AF-A0A928EPY4-F1
#
_cell.length_a   1.000
_cell.length_b   1.000
_cell.length_c   1.000
_cell.angle_alpha   90.00
_cell.angle_beta   90.00
_cell.angle_gamma   90.00
#
_symmetry.space_group_name_H-M   'P 1'
#
loop_
_entity.id
_entity.type
_entity.pdbx_description
1 polymer ?
#
loop_
_entity_poly.entity_id
_entity_poly.type
_entity_poly.pdbx_seq_one_letter_code
_entity_poly.pdbx_strand_id
1 'polypeptide(L)' 'MKENSLTLEEGCNKYLDNCHARNLREGTINHYRQSYVQFAKFFDLNMPVMEMDKKLYQRYVVFLRETLHKLVTLLSL' A
#
# COMPACT_ATOMS: atom_id res chain seq x y z
N MET A 1 -24.35 10.12 -7.97
CA MET A 1 -23.54 9.31 -7.04
C MET A 1 -22.25 10.08 -6.81
N LYS A 2 -21.80 10.29 -5.57
CA LYS A 2 -20.52 10.98 -5.31
C LYS A 2 -19.40 10.13 -5.91
N GLU A 3 -18.69 10.66 -6.90
CA GLU A 3 -17.37 10.16 -7.27
C GLU A 3 -16.52 10.17 -6.00
N ASN A 4 -16.08 9.00 -5.56
CA ASN A 4 -15.34 8.87 -4.32
C ASN A 4 -13.93 9.41 -4.58
N SER A 5 -13.71 10.68 -4.24
CA SER A 5 -12.50 11.47 -4.53
C SER A 5 -11.32 11.17 -3.61
N LEU A 6 -11.32 10.01 -2.93
CA LEU A 6 -10.27 9.68 -1.97
C LEU A 6 -8.97 9.38 -2.69
N THR A 7 -7.88 9.91 -2.19
CA THR A 7 -6.56 9.46 -2.58
C THR A 7 -6.30 8.05 -2.04
N LEU A 8 -5.28 7.37 -2.57
CA LEU A 8 -4.85 6.08 -2.07
C LEU A 8 -4.45 6.16 -0.60
N GLU A 9 -3.73 7.21 -0.19
CA GLU A 9 -3.36 7.43 1.21
C GLU A 9 -4.58 7.65 2.11
N GLU A 10 -5.54 8.48 1.71
CA GLU A 10 -6.77 8.70 2.47
C GLU A 10 -7.57 7.40 2.61
N GLY A 11 -7.64 6.60 1.54
CA GLY A 11 -8.25 5.28 1.56
C GLY A 11 -7.58 4.33 2.56
N CYS A 12 -6.25 4.28 2.55
CA CYS A 12 -5.47 3.47 3.50
C CYS A 12 -5.64 3.96 4.95
N ASN A 13 -5.60 5.26 5.20
CA ASN A 13 -5.81 5.83 6.54
C ASN A 13 -7.21 5.51 7.06
N LYS A 14 -8.24 5.63 6.22
CA LYS A 14 -9.62 5.27 6.57
C LYS A 14 -9.77 3.77 6.91
N TYR A 15 -9.01 2.91 6.24
CA TYR A 15 -8.95 1.48 6.60
C TYR A 15 -8.33 1.27 7.99
N LEU A 16 -7.27 2.02 8.35
CA LEU A 16 -6.67 1.97 9.69
C LEU A 16 -7.62 2.51 10.77
N ASP A 17 -8.35 3.60 10.49
CA ASP A 17 -9.38 4.12 11.40
C ASP A 17 -10.47 3.07 11.67
N ASN A 18 -10.87 2.33 10.64
CA ASN A 18 -11.81 1.21 10.81
C ASN A 18 -11.23 0.09 11.68
N CYS A 19 -9.93 -0.19 11.56
CA CYS A 19 -9.24 -1.16 12.39
C CYS A 19 -9.21 -0.72 13.87
N HIS A 20 -8.94 0.55 14.15
CA HIS A 20 -9.05 1.11 15.50
C HIS A 20 -10.48 0.99 16.04
N ALA A 21 -11.50 1.36 15.26
CA ALA A 21 -12.91 1.26 15.67
C ALA A 21 -13.36 -0.18 15.99
N ARG A 22 -12.65 -1.18 15.45
CA ARG A 22 -12.87 -2.61 15.69
C ARG A 22 -12.02 -3.19 16.82
N ASN A 23 -11.30 -2.35 17.57
CA ASN A 23 -10.39 -2.73 18.65
C ASN A 23 -9.31 -3.74 18.22
N LEU A 24 -8.76 -3.60 17.01
CA LEU A 24 -7.55 -4.33 16.65
C LEU A 24 -6.39 -3.90 17.55
N ARG A 25 -5.47 -4.83 17.81
CA ARG A 25 -4.27 -4.55 18.61
C ARG A 25 -3.42 -3.48 17.90
N GLU A 26 -2.88 -2.53 18.67
CA GLU A 26 -2.00 -1.48 18.15
C GLU A 26 -0.83 -2.03 17.33
N GLY A 27 -0.22 -3.15 17.75
CA GLY A 27 0.84 -3.81 16.97
C GLY A 27 0.38 -4.25 15.57
N THR A 28 -0.86 -4.72 15.43
CA THR A 28 -1.46 -5.09 14.15
C THR A 28 -1.71 -3.87 13.28
N ILE A 29 -2.22 -2.79 13.85
CA ILE A 29 -2.49 -1.55 13.12
C ILE A 29 -1.18 -0.91 12.65
N ASN A 30 -0.16 -0.89 13.50
CA ASN A 30 1.18 -0.43 13.14
C ASN A 30 1.79 -1.28 12.03
N HIS A 31 1.62 -2.60 12.06
CA HIS A 31 2.04 -3.46 10.96
C HIS A 31 1.37 -3.07 9.64
N TYR A 32 0.04 -2.88 9.63
CA TYR A 32 -0.69 -2.44 8.43
C TYR A 32 -0.24 -1.05 7.93
N ARG A 33 -0.01 -0.11 8.85
CA ARG A 33 0.55 1.22 8.53
C ARG A 33 1.88 1.09 7.83
N GLN A 34 2.81 0.33 8.41
CA GLN A 34 4.13 0.10 7.84
C GLN A 34 4.06 -0.59 6.47
N SER A 35 3.11 -1.52 6.29
CA SER A 35 2.89 -2.18 5.00
C SER A 35 2.46 -1.20 3.92
N TYR A 36 1.43 -0.37 4.14
CA TYR A 36 0.95 0.53 3.08
C TYR A 36 1.92 1.69 2.82
N VAL A 37 2.74 2.13 3.79
CA VAL A 37 3.80 3.11 3.52
C VAL A 37 4.78 2.60 2.45
N GLN A 38 4.96 1.29 2.32
CA GLN A 38 5.78 0.72 1.24
C GLN A 38 5.16 0.94 -0.16
N PHE A 39 3.86 1.24 -0.26
CA PHE A 39 3.21 1.55 -1.54
C PHE A 39 3.82 2.78 -2.20
N ALA A 40 4.30 3.76 -1.43
CA ALA A 40 4.97 4.94 -1.96
C ALA A 40 6.22 4.64 -2.81
N LYS A 41 6.76 3.42 -2.74
CA LYS A 41 7.87 2.97 -3.59
C LYS A 41 7.46 2.75 -5.05
N PHE A 42 6.16 2.67 -5.33
CA PHE A 42 5.63 2.33 -6.66
C PHE A 42 4.40 3.16 -7.04
N PHE A 43 3.45 3.30 -6.12
CA PHE A 43 2.23 4.08 -6.33
C PHE A 43 2.45 5.54 -5.96
N ASP A 44 1.82 6.47 -6.69
CA ASP A 44 1.60 7.83 -6.20
C ASP A 44 0.50 7.81 -5.15
N LEU A 45 0.81 8.18 -3.91
CA LEU A 45 -0.16 8.15 -2.81
C LEU A 45 -1.30 9.17 -2.98
N ASN A 46 -1.12 10.18 -3.84
CA ASN A 46 -2.17 11.15 -4.18
C ASN A 46 -3.11 10.66 -5.29
N MET A 47 -2.81 9.52 -5.93
CA MET A 47 -3.67 8.99 -6.98
C MET A 47 -5.07 8.64 -6.41
N PRO A 48 -6.15 8.80 -7.18
CA PRO A 48 -7.47 8.34 -6.76
C PRO A 48 -7.47 6.85 -6.44
N VAL A 49 -8.03 6.44 -5.30
CA VAL A 49 -8.10 5.03 -4.90
C VAL A 49 -8.83 4.16 -5.93
N MET A 50 -9.77 4.77 -6.66
CA MET A 50 -10.57 4.10 -7.70
C MET A 50 -9.77 3.75 -8.96
N GLU A 51 -8.60 4.37 -9.16
CA GLU A 51 -7.69 4.01 -10.26
C GLU A 51 -6.88 2.73 -9.96
N MET A 52 -6.99 2.20 -8.74
CA MET A 52 -6.41 0.91 -8.39
C MET A 52 -7.15 -0.21 -9.13
N ASP A 53 -6.51 -0.76 -10.16
CA ASP A 53 -7.05 -1.88 -10.94
C ASP A 53 -6.13 -3.11 -10.90
N LYS A 54 -6.64 -4.22 -11.47
CA LYS A 54 -5.89 -5.49 -11.54
C LYS A 54 -4.57 -5.36 -12.31
N LYS A 55 -4.52 -4.53 -13.35
CA LYS A 55 -3.33 -4.37 -14.19
C LYS A 55 -2.24 -3.61 -13.43
N LEU A 56 -2.61 -2.54 -12.74
CA LEU A 56 -1.72 -1.74 -11.90
C LEU A 56 -1.18 -2.58 -10.74
N TYR A 57 -2.05 -3.36 -10.08
CA TYR A 57 -1.61 -4.28 -9.03
C TYR A 57 -0.65 -5.36 -9.55
N GLN A 58 -0.88 -5.92 -10.74
CA GLN A 58 0.05 -6.86 -11.36
C GLN A 58 1.43 -6.22 -11.63
N ARG A 59 1.47 -4.97 -12.09
CA ARG A 59 2.74 -4.24 -12.26
C ARG A 59 3.46 -4.04 -10.92
N TYR A 60 2.71 -3.73 -9.86
CA TYR A 60 3.28 -3.65 -8.51
C TYR A 60 3.90 -4.97 -8.05
N VAL A 61 3.24 -6.11 -8.30
CA VAL A 61 3.80 -7.44 -7.98
C VAL A 61 5.10 -7.71 -8.75
N VAL A 62 5.18 -7.35 -10.03
CA VAL A 62 6.42 -7.47 -10.82
C VAL A 62 7.52 -6.59 -10.25
N PHE A 63 7.21 -5.32 -9.94
CA PHE A 63 8.14 -4.40 -9.29
C PHE A 63 8.73 -5.00 -8.01
N LEU A 64 7.88 -5.54 -7.12
CA LEU A 64 8.34 -6.17 -5.87
C LEU A 64 9.29 -7.35 -6.12
N ARG A 65 9.00 -8.19 -7.12
CA ARG A 65 9.88 -9.33 -7.48
C ARG A 65 11.24 -8.86 -7.95
N GLU A 66 11.28 -7.84 -8.80
CA GLU A 66 12.53 -7.29 -9.32
C GLU A 66 13.33 -6.54 -8.25
N THR A 67 12.67 -5.78 -7.38
CA THR A 67 13.33 -5.10 -6.26
C THR A 67 13.89 -6.11 -5.26
N LEU A 68 13.15 -7.16 -4.92
CA LEU A 68 13.63 -8.23 -4.04
C LEU A 68 14.85 -8.93 -4.65
N HIS A 69 14.81 -9.24 -5.94
CA HIS A 69 15.94 -9.86 -6.65
C HIS A 69 17.19 -8.98 -6.57
N LYS A 70 17.08 -7.68 -6.85
CA LYS A 70 18.21 -6.73 -6.79
C LYS A 70 18.80 -6.60 -5.38
N LEU A 71 17.96 -6.57 -4.35
CA LEU A 71 18.42 -6.49 -2.95
C LEU A 71 19.18 -7.74 -2.52
N VAL A 72 18.72 -8.93 -2.92
CA VAL A 72 19.42 -10.19 -2.64
C VAL A 72 20.77 -10.22 -3.35
N THR A 73 20.85 -9.82 -4.62
CA THR A 73 22.11 -9.81 -5.39
C THR A 73 23.16 -8.88 -4.79
N LEU A 74 22.76 -7.71 -4.30
CA LEU A 74 23.66 -6.73 -3.68
C LEU A 74 24.19 -7.15 -2.30
N LEU A 75 23.49 -8.04 -1.59
CA LEU A 75 23.91 -8.56 -0.28
C LEU A 75 24.75 -9.83 -0.39
N SER A 76 24.87 -10.38 -1.60
CA SER A 76 25.67 -11.58 -1.92
C SER A 76 27.01 -11.28 -2.62
N LEU A 77 27.39 -9.99 -2.69
CA LEU A 77 28.67 -9.48 -3.17
C LEU A 77 29.43 -8.82 -2.01
#